data_AF-A0A1N7CQH7-F1
#
_entry.id   AF-A0A1N7CQH7-F1
#
_cell.length_a   1.000
_cell.length_b   1.000
_cell.length_c   1.000
_cell.angle_alpha   90.00
_cell.angle_beta   90.00
_cell.angle_gamma   90.00
#
_symmetry.space_group_name_H-M   'P 1'
#
loop_
_entity.id
_entity.type
_entity.pdbx_description
1 polymer ?
#
loop_
_entity_poly.entity_id
_entity_poly.type
_entity_poly.pdbx_seq_one_letter_code
_entity_poly.pdbx_strand_id
1 'polypeptide(L)'
;MNDKQQLQALGAEHTRRFDADLDWLARNVHEWPDIVPGRAFAAAFVSDGTFRWLEYPPVDWGGCYNKHQWLARRAELQNKPDWKDAPDWAEWLAQDGDKGLWWYYSDMPTKTHGADLWRGEVSNKFARLSRKGEVLGDWRDTLERRPNGTQQPAIKEEECRSIGAEEAEAVAQHLLALLKRNPRWLDSGTLAEIVELADAELVKRDDAVCGGQAFLDAHWFECGEQPPVGVRVLKKDKGERDWDEVTITGAGNEHVILSYPDGSEVAGEWDEWDFRPLLTERQRVVSEMVDVMMALPVSELKTGSEHAMDMALAIYDKFLSKQGGDNADTTAPL
;
A
#
# COMPACT_ATOMS: atom_id res chain seq x y z
N MET A 1 -5.59 -27.84 -38.08
CA MET A 1 -5.76 -27.24 -36.75
C MET A 1 -5.91 -25.75 -36.99
N ASN A 2 -6.98 -25.10 -36.51
CA ASN A 2 -7.15 -23.66 -36.78
C ASN A 2 -6.26 -22.83 -35.85
N ASP A 3 -5.90 -21.62 -36.26
CA ASP A 3 -4.99 -20.74 -35.53
C ASP A 3 -5.43 -20.48 -34.08
N LYS A 4 -6.74 -20.48 -33.82
CA LYS A 4 -7.31 -20.33 -32.47
C LYS A 4 -6.99 -21.54 -31.56
N GLN A 5 -7.00 -22.76 -32.09
CA GLN A 5 -6.62 -23.96 -31.35
C GLN A 5 -5.11 -24.00 -31.07
N GLN A 6 -4.28 -23.46 -31.96
CA GLN A 6 -2.83 -23.36 -31.74
C GLN A 6 -2.49 -22.34 -30.66
N LEU A 7 -3.13 -21.16 -30.68
CA LEU A 7 -2.95 -20.14 -29.63
C LEU A 7 -3.42 -20.64 -28.25
N GLN A 8 -4.54 -21.38 -28.19
CA GLN A 8 -5.00 -21.98 -26.94
C GLN A 8 -4.05 -23.06 -26.40
N ALA A 9 -3.47 -23.88 -27.28
CA ALA A 9 -2.49 -24.89 -26.88
C ALA A 9 -1.20 -24.25 -26.35
N LEU A 10 -0.69 -23.21 -27.02
CA LEU A 10 0.49 -22.46 -26.59
C LEU A 10 0.28 -21.77 -25.24
N GLY A 11 -0.89 -21.16 -25.02
CA GLY A 11 -1.24 -20.56 -23.72
C GLY A 11 -1.27 -21.60 -22.59
N ALA A 12 -1.89 -22.76 -22.84
CA ALA A 12 -1.97 -23.83 -21.85
C ALA A 12 -0.60 -24.45 -21.52
N GLU A 13 0.29 -24.58 -22.51
CA GLU A 13 1.66 -25.06 -22.31
C GLU A 13 2.48 -24.05 -21.50
N HIS A 14 2.34 -22.75 -21.78
CA HIS A 14 2.99 -21.68 -21.03
C HIS A 14 2.57 -21.66 -19.56
N THR A 15 1.25 -21.75 -19.27
CA THR A 15 0.76 -21.81 -17.88
C THR A 15 1.24 -23.05 -17.15
N ARG A 16 1.24 -24.23 -17.80
CA ARG A 16 1.74 -25.47 -17.17
C ARG A 16 3.22 -25.39 -16.82
N ARG A 17 4.02 -24.77 -17.68
CA ARG A 17 5.45 -24.57 -17.42
C ARG A 17 5.65 -23.59 -16.26
N PHE A 18 4.87 -22.51 -16.22
CA PHE A 18 4.91 -21.51 -15.16
C PHE A 18 4.64 -22.13 -13.77
N ASP A 19 3.59 -22.95 -13.64
CA ASP A 19 3.26 -23.61 -12.37
C ASP A 19 4.35 -24.61 -11.95
N ALA A 20 4.91 -25.36 -12.91
CA ALA A 20 5.96 -26.36 -12.64
C ALA A 20 7.28 -25.72 -12.18
N ASP A 21 7.65 -24.59 -12.78
CA ASP A 21 8.83 -23.82 -12.41
C ASP A 21 8.68 -23.20 -11.01
N LEU A 22 7.51 -22.62 -10.70
CA LEU A 22 7.19 -22.11 -9.36
C LEU A 22 7.20 -23.22 -8.30
N ASP A 23 6.66 -24.40 -8.64
CA ASP A 23 6.72 -25.60 -7.82
C ASP A 23 8.15 -26.02 -7.52
N TRP A 24 9.01 -26.00 -8.54
CA TRP A 24 10.42 -26.29 -8.37
C TRP A 24 11.08 -25.26 -7.46
N LEU A 25 10.84 -23.97 -7.69
CA LEU A 25 11.40 -22.89 -6.86
C LEU A 25 10.95 -23.02 -5.41
N ALA A 26 9.66 -23.25 -5.18
CA ALA A 26 9.13 -23.43 -3.84
C ALA A 26 9.78 -24.61 -3.10
N ARG A 27 10.12 -25.71 -3.79
CA ARG A 27 10.73 -26.90 -3.18
C ARG A 27 12.25 -26.81 -3.01
N ASN A 28 12.95 -26.18 -3.95
CA ASN A 28 14.42 -26.23 -4.02
C ASN A 28 15.10 -24.94 -3.55
N VAL A 29 14.38 -23.81 -3.56
CA VAL A 29 14.88 -22.53 -3.04
C VAL A 29 14.29 -22.33 -1.65
N HIS A 30 15.16 -22.33 -0.64
CA HIS A 30 14.77 -22.20 0.77
C HIS A 30 14.85 -20.76 1.29
N GLU A 31 15.73 -19.97 0.69
CA GLU A 31 15.94 -18.57 1.02
C GLU A 31 15.85 -17.75 -0.26
N TRP A 32 15.02 -16.71 -0.24
CA TRP A 32 15.07 -15.69 -1.27
C TRP A 32 16.25 -14.77 -0.97
N PRO A 33 17.14 -14.49 -1.92
CA PRO A 33 18.30 -13.65 -1.67
C PRO A 33 17.85 -12.22 -1.36
N ASP A 34 17.69 -11.92 -0.07
CA ASP A 34 17.58 -10.56 0.47
C ASP A 34 18.97 -10.00 0.81
N ILE A 35 20.03 -10.66 0.30
CA ILE A 35 21.41 -10.55 0.77
C ILE A 35 22.00 -9.15 0.54
N VAL A 36 21.42 -8.38 -0.38
CA VAL A 36 21.84 -7.00 -0.63
C VAL A 36 20.63 -6.09 -0.47
N PRO A 37 20.56 -5.29 0.61
CA PRO A 37 19.61 -4.20 0.72
C PRO A 37 19.59 -3.40 -0.59
N GLY A 38 18.40 -3.09 -1.10
CA GLY A 38 18.25 -2.29 -2.31
C GLY A 38 18.24 -3.05 -3.63
N ARG A 39 18.60 -4.34 -3.70
CA ARG A 39 18.55 -5.11 -4.94
C ARG A 39 17.25 -5.91 -5.10
N ALA A 40 16.55 -5.68 -6.22
CA ALA A 40 15.42 -6.51 -6.61
C ALA A 40 15.93 -7.75 -7.37
N PHE A 41 15.61 -8.92 -6.84
CA PHE A 41 15.91 -10.20 -7.49
C PHE A 41 14.63 -10.85 -8.03
N ALA A 42 14.73 -11.40 -9.25
CA ALA A 42 13.81 -12.42 -9.72
C ALA A 42 14.51 -13.76 -9.94
N ALA A 43 13.75 -14.82 -9.75
CA ALA A 43 14.11 -16.16 -10.19
C ALA A 43 13.67 -16.33 -11.66
N ALA A 44 14.51 -16.91 -12.51
CA ALA A 44 14.11 -17.27 -13.87
C ALA A 44 14.72 -18.60 -14.29
N PHE A 45 14.01 -19.32 -15.17
CA PHE A 45 14.55 -20.46 -15.89
C PHE A 45 14.89 -20.02 -17.32
N VAL A 46 16.16 -20.15 -17.71
CA VAL A 46 16.58 -19.88 -19.09
C VAL A 46 16.15 -21.01 -20.02
N SER A 47 16.23 -20.80 -21.33
CA SER A 47 15.73 -21.74 -22.36
C SER A 47 16.33 -23.14 -22.30
N ASP A 48 17.52 -23.29 -21.72
CA ASP A 48 18.19 -24.59 -21.48
C ASP A 48 17.71 -25.31 -20.21
N GLY A 49 16.76 -24.73 -19.46
CA GLY A 49 16.23 -25.26 -18.21
C GLY A 49 17.05 -24.91 -16.96
N THR A 50 18.11 -24.11 -17.08
CA THR A 50 18.94 -23.70 -15.94
C THR A 50 18.26 -22.59 -15.14
N PHE A 51 18.24 -22.75 -13.82
CA PHE A 51 17.80 -21.72 -12.89
C PHE A 51 18.86 -20.61 -12.72
N ARG A 52 18.44 -19.35 -12.73
CA ARG A 52 19.29 -18.19 -12.43
C ARG A 52 18.56 -17.15 -11.59
N TRP A 53 19.33 -16.46 -10.74
CA TRP A 53 18.92 -15.18 -10.16
C TRP A 53 19.22 -14.06 -11.15
N LEU A 54 18.22 -13.20 -11.39
CA LEU A 54 18.35 -11.99 -12.19
C LEU A 54 18.26 -10.78 -11.28
N GLU A 55 19.26 -9.93 -11.35
CA GLU A 55 19.27 -8.61 -10.71
C GLU A 55 18.60 -7.63 -11.68
N TYR A 56 17.61 -6.87 -11.22
CA TYR A 56 16.82 -5.94 -12.06
C TYR A 56 16.17 -6.62 -13.29
N PRO A 57 15.27 -7.60 -13.08
CA PRO A 57 14.57 -8.22 -14.20
C PRO A 57 13.74 -7.15 -14.96
N PRO A 58 13.74 -7.16 -16.29
CA PRO A 58 12.79 -6.36 -17.07
C PRO A 58 11.37 -6.73 -16.64
N VAL A 59 10.52 -5.71 -16.42
CA VAL A 59 9.16 -5.86 -15.86
C VAL A 59 8.28 -6.79 -16.72
N ASP A 60 8.61 -6.96 -17.99
CA ASP A 60 7.84 -7.74 -18.97
C ASP A 60 8.46 -9.08 -19.37
N TRP A 61 9.51 -9.55 -18.69
CA TRP A 61 10.13 -10.81 -19.09
C TRP A 61 9.34 -12.01 -18.57
N GLY A 62 8.43 -12.51 -19.43
CA GLY A 62 7.70 -13.76 -19.19
C GLY A 62 8.64 -14.89 -18.80
N GLY A 63 8.36 -15.55 -17.66
CA GLY A 63 9.22 -16.59 -17.07
C GLY A 63 10.10 -16.13 -15.92
N CYS A 64 9.96 -14.88 -15.46
CA CYS A 64 10.52 -14.41 -14.19
C CYS A 64 9.52 -14.55 -13.04
N TYR A 65 10.02 -14.91 -11.87
CA TYR A 65 9.26 -15.07 -10.63
C TYR A 65 9.81 -14.14 -9.57
N ASN A 66 8.92 -13.42 -8.89
CA ASN A 66 9.29 -12.56 -7.78
C ASN A 66 9.10 -13.25 -6.41
N LYS A 67 9.62 -12.61 -5.35
CA LYS A 67 9.55 -13.12 -3.98
C LYS A 67 8.11 -13.40 -3.54
N HIS A 68 7.16 -12.54 -3.92
CA HIS A 68 5.75 -12.70 -3.55
C HIS A 68 5.14 -13.96 -4.19
N GLN A 69 5.41 -14.21 -5.48
CA GLN A 69 4.94 -15.43 -6.16
C GLN A 69 5.54 -16.69 -5.54
N TRP A 70 6.83 -16.67 -5.21
CA TRP A 70 7.50 -17.77 -4.53
C TRP A 70 6.94 -18.01 -3.12
N LEU A 71 6.77 -16.95 -2.31
CA LEU A 71 6.16 -17.05 -0.98
C LEU A 71 4.72 -17.56 -1.04
N ALA A 72 3.92 -17.04 -1.98
CA ALA A 72 2.54 -17.47 -2.17
C ALA A 72 2.47 -18.95 -2.57
N ARG A 73 3.31 -19.39 -3.52
CA ARG A 73 3.33 -20.79 -3.93
C ARG A 73 3.80 -21.71 -2.81
N ARG A 74 4.79 -21.29 -2.02
CA ARG A 74 5.22 -22.04 -0.82
C ARG A 74 4.09 -22.16 0.20
N ALA A 75 3.38 -21.08 0.49
CA ALA A 75 2.24 -21.11 1.40
C ALA A 75 1.13 -22.07 0.92
N GLU A 76 0.87 -22.12 -0.39
CA GLU A 76 -0.08 -23.05 -1.00
C GLU A 76 0.36 -24.51 -0.86
N LEU A 77 1.60 -24.84 -1.24
CA LEU A 77 2.15 -26.21 -1.14
C LEU A 77 2.27 -26.68 0.31
N GLN A 78 2.66 -25.78 1.21
CA GLN A 78 2.68 -26.07 2.64
C GLN A 78 1.27 -26.17 3.24
N ASN A 79 0.22 -25.72 2.52
CA ASN A 79 -1.16 -25.70 2.98
C ASN A 79 -1.28 -25.06 4.38
N LYS A 80 -0.57 -23.94 4.57
CA LYS A 80 -0.45 -23.26 5.85
C LYS A 80 -1.82 -22.73 6.29
N PRO A 81 -2.26 -23.00 7.52
CA PRO A 81 -3.52 -22.49 8.04
C PRO A 81 -3.44 -20.99 8.34
N ASP A 82 -4.59 -20.32 8.27
CA ASP A 82 -4.71 -18.89 8.57
C ASP A 82 -4.92 -18.68 10.07
N TRP A 83 -4.35 -17.62 10.64
CA TRP A 83 -4.55 -17.26 12.06
C TRP A 83 -6.00 -16.93 12.41
N LYS A 84 -6.85 -16.58 11.44
CA LYS A 84 -8.29 -16.39 11.66
C LYS A 84 -9.02 -17.67 12.04
N ASP A 85 -8.50 -18.82 11.63
CA ASP A 85 -9.06 -20.15 11.95
C ASP A 85 -8.46 -20.71 13.25
N ALA A 86 -7.53 -19.98 13.88
CA ALA A 86 -6.84 -20.41 15.08
C ALA A 86 -7.72 -20.27 16.32
N PRO A 87 -7.65 -21.22 17.28
CA PRO A 87 -8.26 -21.03 18.59
C PRO A 87 -7.74 -19.77 19.29
N ASP A 88 -8.57 -19.12 20.11
CA ASP A 88 -8.20 -17.88 20.81
C ASP A 88 -6.97 -18.04 21.73
N TRP A 89 -6.77 -19.24 22.27
CA TRP A 89 -5.62 -19.56 23.13
C TRP A 89 -4.32 -19.82 22.37
N ALA A 90 -4.37 -19.97 21.05
CA ALA A 90 -3.18 -20.27 20.26
C ALA A 90 -2.30 -19.03 20.15
N GLU A 91 -1.04 -19.17 20.54
CA GLU A 91 -0.01 -18.13 20.42
C GLU A 91 1.09 -18.52 19.42
N TRP A 92 1.19 -19.80 19.05
CA TRP A 92 2.22 -20.30 18.13
C TRP A 92 1.62 -21.25 17.10
N LEU A 93 2.15 -21.22 15.88
CA LEU A 93 1.82 -22.13 14.79
C LEU A 93 3.12 -22.75 14.29
N ALA A 94 3.12 -24.06 14.05
CA ALA A 94 4.26 -24.74 13.46
C ALA A 94 3.87 -25.98 12.66
N GLN A 95 4.73 -26.38 11.72
CA GLN A 95 4.59 -27.60 10.93
C GLN A 95 5.56 -28.67 11.43
N ASP A 96 5.08 -29.90 11.62
CA ASP A 96 5.93 -31.06 11.89
C ASP A 96 6.64 -31.53 10.62
N GLY A 97 7.90 -31.94 10.74
CA GLY A 97 8.71 -32.41 9.61
C GLY A 97 8.36 -33.82 9.12
N ASP A 98 7.85 -34.71 9.98
CA ASP A 98 7.60 -36.12 9.60
C ASP A 98 6.41 -36.27 8.63
N LYS A 99 5.33 -35.53 8.89
CA LYS A 99 4.04 -35.68 8.22
C LYS A 99 3.55 -34.39 7.60
N GLY A 100 4.24 -33.26 7.77
CA GLY A 100 3.80 -31.97 7.26
C GLY A 100 2.49 -31.49 7.87
N LEU A 101 2.20 -31.93 9.12
CA LEU A 101 1.00 -31.55 9.86
C LEU A 101 1.22 -30.21 10.55
N TRP A 102 0.21 -29.35 10.47
CA TRP A 102 0.21 -28.08 11.18
C TRP A 102 -0.46 -28.19 12.55
N TRP A 103 0.12 -27.49 13.53
CA TRP A 103 -0.33 -27.47 14.91
C TRP A 103 -0.34 -26.05 15.46
N TYR A 104 -1.40 -25.74 16.21
CA TYR A 104 -1.44 -24.58 17.08
C TYR A 104 -1.00 -24.95 18.49
N TYR A 105 -0.25 -24.06 19.15
CA TYR A 105 0.21 -24.21 20.53
C TYR A 105 -0.13 -22.96 21.35
N SER A 106 -0.47 -23.16 22.63
CA SER A 106 -0.64 -22.05 23.58
C SER A 106 0.68 -21.38 23.96
N ASP A 107 1.77 -22.14 23.98
CA ASP A 107 3.09 -21.69 24.39
C ASP A 107 4.13 -22.16 23.37
N MET A 108 5.32 -21.54 23.39
CA MET A 108 6.38 -21.84 22.44
C MET A 108 6.76 -23.34 22.51
N PRO A 109 6.52 -24.15 21.47
CA PRO A 109 6.87 -25.56 21.49
C PRO A 109 8.39 -25.74 21.45
N THR A 110 8.86 -26.86 21.98
CA THR A 110 10.26 -27.27 21.90
C THR A 110 10.44 -28.35 20.84
N LYS A 111 11.59 -28.36 20.18
CA LYS A 111 11.93 -29.44 19.25
C LYS A 111 12.16 -30.75 20.01
N THR A 112 11.61 -31.86 19.50
CA THR A 112 11.89 -33.17 20.09
C THR A 112 13.26 -33.66 19.63
N HIS A 113 14.11 -34.09 20.56
CA HIS A 113 15.37 -34.76 20.20
C HIS A 113 15.08 -36.11 19.53
N GLY A 114 15.50 -36.26 18.27
CA GLY A 114 15.40 -37.51 17.52
C GLY A 114 14.04 -37.76 16.86
N ALA A 115 13.13 -36.77 16.83
CA ALA A 115 11.90 -36.84 16.06
C ALA A 115 11.66 -35.53 15.32
N ASP A 116 11.16 -35.60 14.09
CA ASP A 116 10.82 -34.45 13.25
C ASP A 116 9.46 -33.86 13.63
N LEU A 117 9.29 -33.50 14.91
CA LEU A 117 8.05 -32.95 15.45
C LEU A 117 8.30 -31.94 16.58
N TRP A 118 7.37 -30.99 16.67
CA TRP A 118 7.26 -30.02 17.75
C TRP A 118 6.53 -30.62 18.95
N ARG A 119 7.04 -30.35 20.16
CA ARG A 119 6.46 -30.82 21.41
C ARG A 119 6.09 -29.64 22.30
N GLY A 120 4.80 -29.54 22.62
CA GLY A 120 4.33 -28.69 23.72
C GLY A 120 4.69 -29.30 25.07
N GLU A 121 4.81 -28.48 26.11
CA GLU A 121 4.91 -28.99 27.48
C GLU A 121 3.61 -29.71 27.89
N VAL A 122 3.68 -30.53 28.95
CA VAL A 122 2.55 -31.35 29.40
C VAL A 122 1.32 -30.50 29.78
N SER A 123 1.53 -29.25 30.19
CA SER A 123 0.49 -28.27 30.49
C SER A 123 -0.06 -27.55 29.27
N ASN A 124 0.57 -27.65 28.11
CA ASN A 124 0.24 -26.82 26.95
C ASN A 124 -1.03 -27.32 26.27
N LYS A 125 -1.86 -26.37 25.85
CA LYS A 125 -2.94 -26.67 24.91
C LYS A 125 -2.33 -26.74 23.52
N PHE A 126 -2.69 -27.77 22.77
CA PHE A 126 -2.35 -27.89 21.37
C PHE A 126 -3.52 -28.47 20.58
N ALA A 127 -3.65 -28.04 19.34
CA ALA A 127 -4.72 -28.47 18.45
C ALA A 127 -4.10 -28.92 17.14
N ARG A 128 -4.40 -30.17 16.76
CA ARG A 128 -4.02 -30.70 15.47
C ARG A 128 -4.95 -30.13 14.42
N LEU A 129 -4.39 -29.60 13.35
CA LEU A 129 -5.18 -29.32 12.16
C LEU A 129 -5.31 -30.57 11.29
N SER A 130 -6.44 -30.69 10.59
CA SER A 130 -6.66 -31.72 9.58
C SER A 130 -5.87 -31.45 8.29
N ARG A 131 -5.19 -30.31 8.18
CA ARG A 131 -4.44 -29.89 7.00
C ARG A 131 -3.03 -30.48 7.03
N LYS A 132 -2.74 -31.31 6.03
CA LYS A 132 -1.41 -31.79 5.69
C LYS A 132 -0.92 -30.98 4.50
N GLY A 133 0.32 -30.52 4.56
CA GLY A 133 1.02 -29.90 3.43
C GLY A 133 2.41 -30.48 3.24
N GLU A 134 3.10 -30.03 2.20
CA GLU A 134 4.49 -30.38 1.97
C GLU A 134 5.40 -29.65 2.99
N VAL A 135 6.49 -30.29 3.39
CA VAL A 135 7.53 -29.68 4.24
C VAL A 135 8.59 -29.13 3.31
N LEU A 136 8.70 -27.80 3.22
CA LEU A 136 9.59 -27.13 2.28
C LEU A 136 10.80 -26.52 3.02
N GLY A 137 11.97 -27.17 2.95
CA GLY A 137 13.17 -26.74 3.69
C GLY A 137 13.26 -27.30 5.10
N ASP A 138 13.89 -26.58 6.03
CA ASP A 138 13.90 -27.00 7.44
C ASP A 138 12.53 -26.69 8.07
N TRP A 139 11.82 -27.73 8.50
CA TRP A 139 10.53 -27.60 9.18
C TRP A 139 10.63 -26.76 10.45
N ARG A 140 11.83 -26.60 11.01
CA ARG A 140 12.08 -25.78 12.21
C ARG A 140 11.85 -24.29 11.96
N ASP A 141 11.97 -23.85 10.72
CA ASP A 141 11.75 -22.46 10.33
C ASP A 141 10.26 -22.12 10.21
N THR A 142 9.38 -23.12 10.34
CA THR A 142 7.92 -22.91 10.28
C THR A 142 7.31 -22.44 11.60
N LEU A 143 8.08 -22.39 12.69
CA LEU A 143 7.60 -21.91 13.97
C LEU A 143 7.39 -20.40 13.93
N GLU A 144 6.13 -19.99 13.99
CA GLU A 144 5.76 -18.59 14.02
C GLU A 144 4.92 -18.26 15.24
N ARG A 145 5.10 -17.03 15.74
CA ARG A 145 4.26 -16.46 16.79
C ARG A 145 3.03 -15.82 16.15
N ARG A 146 1.87 -15.96 16.80
CA ARG A 146 0.65 -15.24 16.44
C ARG A 146 0.97 -13.76 16.37
N PRO A 147 0.53 -13.04 15.32
CA PRO A 147 0.59 -11.59 15.32
C PRO A 147 -0.16 -11.10 16.56
N ASN A 148 0.57 -10.60 17.55
CA ASN A 148 -0.04 -9.91 18.68
C ASN A 148 -0.84 -8.77 18.06
N GLY A 149 -2.12 -8.65 18.40
CA GLY A 149 -3.01 -7.60 17.87
C GLY A 149 -2.51 -6.15 18.07
N THR A 150 -1.31 -5.95 18.60
CA THR A 150 -0.47 -4.77 18.39
C THR A 150 -0.03 -4.70 16.92
N GLN A 151 -0.98 -4.35 16.08
CA GLN A 151 -0.76 -3.94 14.71
C GLN A 151 0.34 -2.87 14.66
N GLN A 152 1.42 -3.15 13.94
CA GLN A 152 1.94 -2.18 12.97
C GLN A 152 0.70 -1.67 12.22
N PRO A 153 0.36 -0.37 12.20
CA PRO A 153 -0.92 0.08 11.70
C PRO A 153 -0.96 -0.12 10.18
N ALA A 154 -1.28 -1.35 9.76
CA ALA A 154 -2.16 -1.55 8.64
C ALA A 154 -3.49 -0.95 9.07
N ILE A 155 -3.56 0.38 9.00
CA ILE A 155 -4.80 1.10 8.83
C ILE A 155 -5.57 0.29 7.79
N LYS A 156 -6.64 -0.39 8.20
CA LYS A 156 -7.54 -0.99 7.22
C LYS A 156 -7.95 0.19 6.35
N GLU A 157 -7.62 0.17 5.06
CA GLU A 157 -7.98 1.28 4.15
C GLU A 157 -9.46 1.66 4.30
N GLU A 158 -10.30 0.69 4.64
CA GLU A 158 -11.74 0.84 4.89
C GLU A 158 -12.08 1.57 6.20
N GLU A 159 -11.25 1.46 7.25
CA GLU A 159 -11.46 2.09 8.56
C GLU A 159 -10.89 3.53 8.61
N CYS A 160 -9.81 3.82 7.87
CA CYS A 160 -9.42 5.22 7.60
C CYS A 160 -10.41 5.93 6.68
N ARG A 161 -10.95 5.22 5.67
CA ARG A 161 -12.02 5.76 4.83
C ARG A 161 -13.28 6.02 5.64
N SER A 162 -13.64 5.19 6.62
CA SER A 162 -14.84 5.42 7.44
C SER A 162 -14.71 6.60 8.39
N ILE A 163 -13.55 6.79 9.03
CA ILE A 163 -13.32 7.95 9.92
C ILE A 163 -13.36 9.25 9.12
N GLY A 164 -12.64 9.30 7.98
CA GLY A 164 -12.66 10.48 7.11
C GLY A 164 -14.02 10.77 6.47
N ALA A 165 -14.83 9.73 6.20
CA ALA A 165 -16.15 9.90 5.61
C ALA A 165 -17.19 10.48 6.57
N GLU A 166 -17.24 10.04 7.83
CA GLU A 166 -18.18 10.57 8.82
C GLU A 166 -17.90 12.05 9.14
N GLU A 167 -16.62 12.43 9.19
CA GLU A 167 -16.18 13.80 9.47
C GLU A 167 -16.38 14.72 8.25
N ALA A 168 -16.05 14.25 7.04
CA ALA A 168 -16.38 14.96 5.80
C ALA A 168 -17.89 15.13 5.62
N GLU A 169 -18.68 14.13 6.01
CA GLU A 169 -20.14 14.21 6.04
C GLU A 169 -20.62 15.26 7.06
N ALA A 170 -20.03 15.32 8.26
CA ALA A 170 -20.37 16.34 9.25
C ALA A 170 -20.09 17.77 8.76
N VAL A 171 -18.94 18.00 8.11
CA VAL A 171 -18.60 19.31 7.53
C VAL A 171 -19.53 19.62 6.35
N ALA A 172 -19.80 18.65 5.47
CA ALA A 172 -20.75 18.81 4.36
C ALA A 172 -22.17 19.12 4.87
N GLN A 173 -22.65 18.46 5.92
CA GLN A 173 -23.95 18.73 6.54
C GLN A 173 -23.99 20.12 7.18
N HIS A 174 -22.90 20.56 7.81
CA HIS A 174 -22.79 21.92 8.37
C HIS A 174 -22.83 22.98 7.27
N LEU A 175 -22.08 22.78 6.19
CA LEU A 175 -22.10 23.63 5.00
C LEU A 175 -23.50 23.70 4.39
N LEU A 176 -24.16 22.55 4.25
CA LEU A 176 -25.53 22.47 3.76
C LEU A 176 -26.51 23.24 4.67
N ALA A 177 -26.32 23.19 5.99
CA ALA A 177 -27.14 23.93 6.94
C ALA A 177 -26.93 25.46 6.85
N LEU A 178 -25.68 25.91 6.64
CA LEU A 178 -25.35 27.32 6.40
C LEU A 178 -25.97 27.81 5.08
N LEU A 179 -25.82 27.04 4.00
CA LEU A 179 -26.41 27.30 2.69
C LEU A 179 -27.95 27.39 2.74
N LYS A 180 -28.60 26.49 3.49
CA LYS A 180 -30.06 26.50 3.68
C LYS A 180 -30.55 27.72 4.48
N ARG A 181 -29.74 28.25 5.40
CA ARG A 181 -30.11 29.41 6.23
C ARG A 181 -30.10 30.73 5.46
N ASN A 182 -29.16 30.92 4.53
CA ASN A 182 -29.07 32.14 3.72
C ASN A 182 -28.59 31.84 2.28
N PRO A 183 -29.49 31.42 1.38
CA PRO A 183 -29.13 30.92 0.04
C PRO A 183 -28.52 31.97 -0.89
N ARG A 184 -28.59 33.26 -0.54
CA ARG A 184 -28.21 34.35 -1.43
C ARG A 184 -26.84 34.94 -1.13
N TRP A 185 -26.31 34.79 0.09
CA TRP A 185 -25.11 35.52 0.51
C TRP A 185 -24.16 34.58 1.26
N LEU A 186 -23.25 33.96 0.52
CA LEU A 186 -21.93 33.63 1.04
C LEU A 186 -21.07 34.85 0.74
N ASP A 187 -21.16 35.86 1.61
CA ASP A 187 -20.21 36.95 1.51
C ASP A 187 -18.79 36.43 1.85
N SER A 188 -17.79 37.26 1.57
CA SER A 188 -16.40 36.90 1.83
C SER A 188 -16.13 36.50 3.30
N GLY A 189 -16.96 36.96 4.23
CA GLY A 189 -16.89 36.61 5.65
C GLY A 189 -17.35 35.18 5.90
N THR A 190 -18.52 34.78 5.39
CA THR A 190 -19.02 33.40 5.54
C THR A 190 -18.11 32.39 4.82
N LEU A 191 -17.54 32.75 3.67
CA LEU A 191 -16.51 31.95 3.00
C LEU A 191 -15.23 31.79 3.84
N ALA A 192 -14.80 32.85 4.52
CA ALA A 192 -13.65 32.78 5.43
C ALA A 192 -13.95 31.89 6.64
N GLU A 193 -15.16 31.97 7.22
CA GLU A 193 -15.58 31.10 8.32
C GLU A 193 -15.59 29.63 7.92
N ILE A 194 -16.04 29.32 6.70
CA ILE A 194 -16.02 27.94 6.16
C ILE A 194 -14.59 27.43 6.00
N VAL A 195 -13.70 28.26 5.46
CA VAL A 195 -12.28 27.89 5.29
C VAL A 195 -11.62 27.69 6.65
N GLU A 196 -11.87 28.57 7.62
CA GLU A 196 -11.36 28.43 8.99
C GLU A 196 -11.90 27.17 9.69
N LEU A 197 -13.18 26.82 9.49
CA LEU A 197 -13.76 25.59 10.03
C LEU A 197 -13.17 24.33 9.37
N ALA A 198 -13.02 24.33 8.05
CA ALA A 198 -12.37 23.23 7.34
C ALA A 198 -10.91 23.07 7.78
N ASP A 199 -10.18 24.18 7.93
CA ASP A 199 -8.81 24.18 8.43
C ASP A 199 -8.73 23.67 9.87
N ALA A 200 -9.66 24.07 10.75
CA ALA A 200 -9.71 23.59 12.12
C ALA A 200 -10.02 22.08 12.22
N GLU A 201 -10.89 21.55 11.38
CA GLU A 201 -11.18 20.10 11.35
C GLU A 201 -10.04 19.30 10.74
N LEU A 202 -9.38 19.82 9.69
CA LEU A 202 -8.15 19.24 9.16
C LEU A 202 -7.06 19.16 10.24
N VAL A 203 -6.80 20.27 10.94
CA VAL A 203 -5.82 20.31 12.04
C VAL A 203 -6.15 19.30 13.14
N LYS A 204 -7.44 19.09 13.48
CA LYS A 204 -7.83 18.07 14.47
C LYS A 204 -7.55 16.64 13.98
N ARG A 205 -7.85 16.35 12.71
CA ARG A 205 -7.52 15.06 12.09
C ARG A 205 -6.00 14.85 12.09
N ASP A 206 -5.24 15.90 11.81
CA ASP A 206 -3.78 15.86 11.76
C ASP A 206 -3.16 15.72 13.17
N ASP A 207 -3.73 16.35 14.20
CA ASP A 207 -3.37 16.13 15.61
C ASP A 207 -3.62 14.67 16.03
N ALA A 208 -4.74 14.09 15.59
CA ALA A 208 -5.17 12.74 15.98
C ALA A 208 -4.42 11.62 15.25
N VAL A 209 -4.11 11.82 13.97
CA VAL A 209 -3.46 10.81 13.12
C VAL A 209 -1.93 10.97 13.13
N CYS A 210 -1.42 12.21 13.19
CA CYS A 210 -0.04 12.51 12.82
C CYS A 210 0.74 13.40 13.82
N GLY A 211 0.12 13.87 14.91
CA GLY A 211 0.79 14.67 15.94
C GLY A 211 0.85 16.18 15.66
N GLY A 212 0.03 16.69 14.72
CA GLY A 212 -0.32 18.12 14.63
C GLY A 212 0.41 18.97 13.62
N GLN A 213 0.36 20.31 13.77
CA GLN A 213 0.89 21.29 12.80
C GLN A 213 2.38 21.07 12.44
N ALA A 214 3.18 20.56 13.39
CA ALA A 214 4.57 20.21 13.15
C ALA A 214 4.75 19.08 12.10
N PHE A 215 3.74 18.22 11.93
CA PHE A 215 3.71 17.16 10.91
C PHE A 215 3.38 17.72 9.51
N LEU A 216 2.45 18.68 9.43
CA LEU A 216 2.13 19.38 8.18
C LEU A 216 3.32 20.23 7.68
N ASP A 217 4.02 20.86 8.62
CA ASP A 217 5.22 21.65 8.33
C ASP A 217 6.42 20.75 7.97
N ALA A 218 6.35 19.43 8.23
CA ALA A 218 7.39 18.43 7.94
C ALA A 218 7.22 17.70 6.59
N HIS A 219 6.35 18.20 5.70
CA HIS A 219 6.28 17.83 4.28
C HIS A 219 6.37 16.32 3.95
N TRP A 220 5.65 15.43 4.63
CA TRP A 220 5.40 13.98 4.34
C TRP A 220 6.58 13.05 3.96
N PHE A 221 7.78 13.56 3.70
CA PHE A 221 8.94 12.79 3.26
C PHE A 221 10.22 13.17 4.02
N GLU A 222 10.23 14.23 4.84
CA GLU A 222 11.43 14.56 5.63
C GLU A 222 11.66 13.63 6.85
N CYS A 223 10.70 12.75 7.18
CA CYS A 223 10.96 11.62 8.07
C CYS A 223 11.76 10.49 7.39
N GLY A 224 12.14 10.64 6.12
CA GLY A 224 12.90 9.65 5.36
C GLY A 224 12.05 8.47 4.86
N GLU A 225 10.72 8.56 4.95
CA GLU A 225 9.83 7.55 4.39
C GLU A 225 9.74 7.71 2.87
N GLN A 226 9.71 6.60 2.14
CA GLN A 226 9.71 6.59 0.67
C GLN A 226 8.27 6.49 0.14
N PRO A 227 7.91 7.21 -0.95
CA PRO A 227 6.56 7.10 -1.51
C PRO A 227 6.23 5.68 -1.98
N PRO A 228 4.99 5.19 -1.73
CA PRO A 228 4.61 3.83 -2.08
C PRO A 228 4.39 3.65 -3.59
N VAL A 229 4.52 2.41 -4.05
CA VAL A 229 4.25 2.02 -5.44
C VAL A 229 2.79 2.28 -5.82
N GLY A 230 2.59 2.81 -7.01
CA GLY A 230 1.28 3.18 -7.58
C GLY A 230 0.88 4.63 -7.32
N VAL A 231 1.68 5.41 -6.59
CA VAL A 231 1.36 6.81 -6.27
C VAL A 231 2.01 7.77 -7.26
N ARG A 232 1.23 8.76 -7.68
CA ARG A 232 1.70 9.94 -8.43
C ARG A 232 2.31 10.95 -7.48
N VAL A 233 3.54 11.36 -7.77
CA VAL A 233 4.32 12.31 -6.98
C VAL A 233 4.96 13.33 -7.90
N LEU A 234 5.40 14.44 -7.32
CA LEU A 234 6.36 15.32 -7.94
C LEU A 234 7.77 14.86 -7.55
N LYS A 235 8.64 14.71 -8.55
CA LYS A 235 10.06 14.39 -8.41
C LYS A 235 10.91 15.57 -8.87
N LYS A 236 12.05 15.79 -8.24
CA LYS A 236 13.04 16.78 -8.68
C LYS A 236 14.43 16.21 -8.50
N ASP A 237 15.29 16.36 -9.51
CA ASP A 237 16.71 16.00 -9.37
C ASP A 237 17.40 16.89 -8.33
N LYS A 238 18.31 16.30 -7.53
CA LYS A 238 19.07 17.10 -6.57
C LYS A 238 19.89 18.18 -7.28
N GLY A 239 19.62 19.44 -6.91
CA GLY A 239 20.26 20.62 -7.49
C GLY A 239 19.49 21.26 -8.66
N GLU A 240 18.45 20.61 -9.16
CA GLU A 240 17.52 21.22 -10.11
C GLU A 240 16.44 22.04 -9.39
N ARG A 241 15.77 22.91 -10.15
CA ARG A 241 14.71 23.80 -9.63
C ARG A 241 13.31 23.29 -9.95
N ASP A 242 13.16 22.58 -11.06
CA ASP A 242 11.87 22.23 -11.62
C ASP A 242 11.42 20.85 -11.15
N TRP A 243 10.13 20.72 -10.84
CA TRP A 243 9.53 19.46 -10.41
C TRP A 243 8.82 18.80 -11.58
N ASP A 244 9.13 17.55 -11.82
CA ASP A 244 8.44 16.70 -12.80
C ASP A 244 7.38 15.85 -12.12
N GLU A 245 6.28 15.64 -12.82
CA GLU A 245 5.28 14.69 -12.38
C GLU A 245 5.66 13.26 -12.80
N VAL A 246 5.64 12.34 -11.84
CA VAL A 246 5.98 10.92 -12.06
C VAL A 246 5.05 9.99 -11.26
N THR A 247 4.96 8.73 -11.68
CA THR A 247 4.33 7.65 -10.92
C THR A 247 5.39 6.68 -10.43
N ILE A 248 5.36 6.31 -9.15
CA ILE A 248 6.23 5.24 -8.62
C ILE A 248 5.72 3.89 -9.14
N THR A 249 6.39 3.26 -10.10
CA THR A 249 5.97 1.96 -10.66
C THR A 249 6.69 0.77 -9.99
N GLY A 250 7.79 1.04 -9.30
CA GLY A 250 8.50 0.06 -8.48
C GLY A 250 9.34 0.74 -7.40
N ALA A 251 9.47 0.09 -6.25
CA ALA A 251 10.23 0.59 -5.11
C ALA A 251 10.99 -0.57 -4.44
N GLY A 252 12.28 -0.36 -4.18
CA GLY A 252 13.10 -1.16 -3.28
C GLY A 252 13.68 -0.27 -2.17
N ASN A 253 14.56 -0.79 -1.31
CA ASN A 253 15.08 0.00 -0.18
C ASN A 253 15.96 1.18 -0.61
N GLU A 254 16.71 1.04 -1.71
CA GLU A 254 17.67 2.05 -2.19
C GLU A 254 17.31 2.58 -3.58
N HIS A 255 16.45 1.86 -4.31
CA HIS A 255 16.11 2.18 -5.70
C HIS A 255 14.62 2.42 -5.89
N VAL A 256 14.30 3.24 -6.87
CA VAL A 256 12.93 3.53 -7.30
C VAL A 256 12.84 3.57 -8.82
N ILE A 257 11.72 3.05 -9.33
CA ILE A 257 11.35 3.11 -10.75
C ILE A 257 10.22 4.11 -10.89
N LEU A 258 10.44 5.10 -11.74
CA LEU A 258 9.53 6.20 -12.04
C LEU A 258 9.01 6.03 -13.46
N SER A 259 7.71 6.24 -13.65
CA SER A 259 7.08 6.37 -14.96
C SER A 259 6.59 7.79 -15.16
N TYR A 260 7.01 8.40 -16.26
CA TYR A 260 6.59 9.73 -16.67
C TYR A 260 5.25 9.67 -17.45
N PRO A 261 4.48 10.77 -17.50
CA PRO A 261 3.21 10.82 -18.24
C PRO A 261 3.31 10.50 -19.74
N ASP A 262 4.49 10.65 -20.32
CA ASP A 262 4.76 10.30 -21.73
C ASP A 262 5.01 8.79 -21.94
N GLY A 263 4.98 8.00 -20.86
CA GLY A 263 5.21 6.56 -20.86
C GLY A 263 6.69 6.16 -20.78
N SER A 264 7.61 7.11 -20.67
CA SER A 264 9.01 6.80 -20.41
C SER A 264 9.21 6.35 -18.96
N GLU A 265 10.16 5.44 -18.74
CA GLU A 265 10.51 4.95 -17.41
C GLU A 265 11.98 5.18 -17.11
N VAL A 266 12.27 5.55 -15.86
CA VAL A 266 13.62 5.76 -15.36
C VAL A 266 13.76 5.05 -14.02
N ALA A 267 14.88 4.35 -13.83
CA ALA A 267 15.27 3.79 -12.54
C ALA A 267 16.45 4.57 -11.98
N GLY A 268 16.44 4.84 -10.68
CA GLY A 268 17.49 5.57 -9.98
C GLY A 268 17.48 5.26 -8.48
N GLU A 269 18.39 5.88 -7.75
CA GLU A 269 18.48 5.73 -6.29
C GLU A 269 17.58 6.77 -5.59
N TRP A 270 17.01 6.41 -4.42
CA TRP A 270 16.14 7.32 -3.68
C TRP A 270 16.82 8.63 -3.28
N ASP A 271 18.14 8.60 -3.09
CA ASP A 271 18.93 9.76 -2.71
C ASP A 271 19.37 10.63 -3.90
N GLU A 272 19.05 10.26 -5.14
CA GLU A 272 19.27 11.12 -6.31
C GLU A 272 18.16 12.18 -6.46
N TRP A 273 17.00 11.91 -5.86
CA TRP A 273 15.75 12.62 -6.12
C TRP A 273 15.08 13.12 -4.84
N ASP A 274 14.53 14.32 -4.91
CA ASP A 274 13.58 14.81 -3.92
C ASP A 274 12.17 14.46 -4.40
N PHE A 275 11.31 14.01 -3.48
CA PHE A 275 9.91 13.68 -3.76
C PHE A 275 8.98 14.55 -2.94
N ARG A 276 7.82 14.89 -3.51
CA ARG A 276 6.70 15.46 -2.76
C ARG A 276 5.36 15.01 -3.33
N PRO A 277 4.29 15.01 -2.54
CA PRO A 277 2.97 14.62 -3.03
C PRO A 277 2.52 15.57 -4.16
N LEU A 278 1.83 15.04 -5.17
CA LEU A 278 1.24 15.87 -6.23
C LEU A 278 0.16 16.81 -5.67
N LEU A 279 -0.57 16.33 -4.67
CA LEU A 279 -1.57 17.08 -3.91
C LEU A 279 -1.21 17.01 -2.42
N THR A 280 -1.25 18.13 -1.72
CA THR A 280 -1.20 18.12 -0.26
C THR A 280 -2.38 17.32 0.30
N GLU A 281 -2.27 16.73 1.50
CA GLU A 281 -3.41 16.05 2.12
C GLU A 281 -4.62 16.97 2.22
N ARG A 282 -4.38 18.26 2.50
CA ARG A 282 -5.38 19.31 2.46
C ARG A 282 -6.09 19.42 1.10
N GLN A 283 -5.36 19.40 -0.02
CA GLN A 283 -5.95 19.40 -1.36
C GLN A 283 -6.74 18.10 -1.65
N ARG A 284 -6.24 16.97 -1.16
CA ARG A 284 -6.93 15.68 -1.30
C ARG A 284 -8.25 15.67 -0.51
N VAL A 285 -8.25 16.11 0.74
CA VAL A 285 -9.46 16.22 1.56
C VAL A 285 -10.44 17.20 0.94
N VAL A 286 -9.98 18.35 0.45
CA VAL A 286 -10.85 19.29 -0.28
C VAL A 286 -11.44 18.64 -1.54
N SER A 287 -10.67 17.88 -2.30
CA SER A 287 -11.18 17.13 -3.46
C SER A 287 -12.23 16.10 -3.05
N GLU A 288 -11.97 15.32 -1.99
CA GLU A 288 -12.91 14.33 -1.45
C GLU A 288 -14.21 15.00 -0.95
N MET A 289 -14.10 16.16 -0.28
CA MET A 289 -15.27 16.95 0.14
C MET A 289 -16.07 17.48 -1.05
N VAL A 290 -15.40 17.94 -2.10
CA VAL A 290 -16.07 18.34 -3.35
C VAL A 290 -16.78 17.15 -3.98
N ASP A 291 -16.13 15.99 -4.07
CA ASP A 291 -16.74 14.77 -4.61
C ASP A 291 -17.98 14.33 -3.82
N VAL A 292 -17.92 14.38 -2.49
CA VAL A 292 -19.08 14.11 -1.61
C VAL A 292 -20.20 15.12 -1.83
N MET A 293 -19.88 16.41 -1.92
CA MET A 293 -20.87 17.45 -2.22
C MET A 293 -21.53 17.24 -3.59
N MET A 294 -20.76 16.76 -4.57
CA MET A 294 -21.21 16.47 -5.93
C MET A 294 -22.05 15.20 -6.03
N ALA A 295 -21.83 14.24 -5.14
CA ALA A 295 -22.60 13.00 -5.05
C ALA A 295 -23.99 13.18 -4.39
N LEU A 296 -24.24 14.31 -3.73
CA LEU A 296 -25.54 14.58 -3.11
C LEU A 296 -26.65 14.72 -4.17
N PRO A 297 -27.80 14.03 -4.02
CA PRO A 297 -28.83 13.99 -5.03
C PRO A 297 -29.43 15.38 -5.30
N VAL A 298 -29.41 15.80 -6.58
CA VAL A 298 -29.90 17.10 -7.08
C VAL A 298 -31.34 17.42 -6.63
N SER A 299 -32.16 16.41 -6.35
CA SER A 299 -33.51 16.59 -5.80
C SER A 299 -33.56 17.27 -4.43
N GLU A 300 -32.46 17.24 -3.66
CA GLU A 300 -32.33 17.94 -2.37
C GLU A 300 -31.85 19.39 -2.52
N LEU A 301 -31.26 19.75 -3.67
CA LEU A 301 -30.84 21.10 -4.04
C LEU A 301 -31.94 21.81 -4.83
N LYS A 302 -33.07 22.13 -4.18
CA LYS A 302 -34.16 22.85 -4.86
C LYS A 302 -33.72 24.26 -5.30
N THR A 303 -33.79 24.50 -6.61
CA THR A 303 -33.64 25.80 -7.31
C THR A 303 -32.46 26.64 -6.84
N GLY A 304 -31.27 26.24 -7.29
CA GLY A 304 -30.00 26.95 -7.08
C GLY A 304 -28.76 26.14 -7.46
N SER A 305 -28.94 24.97 -8.10
CA SER A 305 -27.88 23.96 -8.29
C SER A 305 -26.74 24.41 -9.20
N GLU A 306 -27.00 25.23 -10.22
CA GLU A 306 -25.94 25.81 -11.06
C GLU A 306 -25.07 26.79 -10.26
N HIS A 307 -25.68 27.58 -9.37
CA HIS A 307 -24.94 28.54 -8.54
C HIS A 307 -24.13 27.85 -7.43
N ALA A 308 -24.64 26.75 -6.87
CA ALA A 308 -23.90 25.94 -5.91
C ALA A 308 -22.67 25.27 -6.54
N MET A 309 -22.80 24.83 -7.80
CA MET A 309 -21.71 24.27 -8.60
C MET A 309 -20.63 25.30 -8.89
N ASP A 310 -21.01 26.45 -9.44
CA ASP A 310 -20.09 27.56 -9.73
C ASP A 310 -19.37 28.04 -8.47
N MET A 311 -20.04 27.96 -7.32
CA MET A 311 -19.50 28.37 -6.03
C MET A 311 -18.56 27.33 -5.41
N ALA A 312 -18.85 26.03 -5.53
CA ALA A 312 -17.91 24.98 -5.12
C ALA A 312 -16.61 25.06 -5.94
N LEU A 313 -16.73 25.30 -7.26
CA LEU A 313 -15.60 25.54 -8.14
C LEU A 313 -14.86 26.84 -7.78
N ALA A 314 -15.56 27.93 -7.46
CA ALA A 314 -14.92 29.18 -7.03
C ALA A 314 -14.20 29.06 -5.67
N ILE A 315 -14.72 28.25 -4.74
CA ILE A 315 -14.04 27.92 -3.48
C ILE A 315 -12.76 27.14 -3.77
N TYR A 316 -12.85 26.12 -4.61
CA TYR A 316 -11.72 25.30 -5.04
C TYR A 316 -10.61 26.15 -5.71
N ASP A 317 -10.97 26.99 -6.67
CA ASP A 317 -10.03 27.88 -7.37
C ASP A 317 -9.37 28.90 -6.43
N LYS A 318 -10.14 29.51 -5.53
CA LYS A 318 -9.61 30.49 -4.58
C LYS A 318 -8.65 29.83 -3.58
N PHE A 319 -8.94 28.60 -3.18
CA PHE A 319 -8.09 27.81 -2.30
C PHE A 319 -6.76 27.44 -2.96
N LEU A 320 -6.78 27.04 -4.24
CA LEU A 320 -5.57 26.79 -5.02
C LEU A 320 -4.73 28.07 -5.26
N SER A 321 -5.37 29.22 -5.48
CA SER A 321 -4.66 30.48 -5.78
C SER A 321 -3.86 31.06 -4.60
N LYS A 322 -4.27 30.79 -3.35
CA LYS A 322 -3.62 31.34 -2.15
C LYS A 322 -2.25 30.70 -1.85
N GLN A 323 -1.97 29.53 -2.41
CA GLN A 323 -0.72 28.78 -2.18
C GLN A 323 0.41 29.15 -3.18
N GLY A 324 0.08 29.78 -4.31
CA GLY A 324 1.07 30.21 -5.32
C GLY A 324 1.74 31.56 -5.04
N GLY A 325 1.30 32.30 -4.02
CA GLY A 325 1.69 33.70 -3.77
C GLY A 325 2.91 33.92 -2.86
N ASP A 326 3.30 32.92 -2.05
CA ASP A 326 4.29 33.14 -0.97
C ASP A 326 5.75 32.83 -1.37
N ASN A 327 6.03 32.48 -2.63
CA ASN A 327 7.40 32.17 -3.10
C ASN A 327 8.06 33.25 -3.98
N ALA A 328 7.57 34.50 -3.93
CA ALA A 328 8.18 35.61 -4.65
C ALA A 328 9.21 36.37 -3.78
N ASP A 329 10.48 36.06 -4.01
CA ASP A 329 11.64 36.98 -4.00
C ASP A 329 11.97 37.73 -2.68
N THR A 330 12.78 37.08 -1.84
CA THR A 330 13.68 37.76 -0.89
C THR A 330 15.11 37.72 -1.40
N THR A 331 15.42 38.48 -2.45
CA THR A 331 16.79 38.94 -2.69
C THR A 331 17.00 40.29 -2.01
N ALA A 332 17.73 40.30 -0.89
CA ALA A 332 18.23 41.54 -0.30
C ALA A 332 19.47 42.00 -1.07
N PRO A 333 19.61 43.29 -1.43
CA PRO A 333 20.83 43.78 -2.06
C PRO A 333 21.95 43.92 -1.01
N LEU A 334 23.17 43.54 -1.41
CA LEU A 334 24.42 43.80 -0.69
C LEU A 334 24.77 45.29 -0.68
#